data_AF-A0A7W4GCP1-F1
#
_entry.id   AF-A0A7W4GCP1-F1
#
_cell.length_a   1.000
_cell.length_b   1.000
_cell.length_c   1.000
_cell.angle_alpha   90.00
_cell.angle_beta   90.00
_cell.angle_gamma   90.00
#
_symmetry.space_group_name_H-M   'P 1'
#
loop_
_entity.id
_entity.type
_entity.pdbx_description
1 polymer ?
#
loop_
_entity_poly.entity_id
_entity_poly.type
_entity_poly.pdbx_seq_one_letter_code
_entity_poly.pdbx_strand_id
1 'polypeptide(L)'
;MQSAQALIGMNIKVARIRKSWTQADLASKLEVEQSYISRIEKGVIAVSCDRIYEIIHILGCEHTDIFPDAAEVERKLAKGIID
;
A
#
# COMPACT_ATOMS: atom_id res chain seq x y z
N MET A 1 12.71 -7.27 7.90
CA MET A 1 12.09 -5.97 7.58
C MET A 1 11.72 -5.99 6.10
N GLN A 2 10.62 -5.36 5.71
CA GLN A 2 10.15 -5.29 4.33
C GLN A 2 10.29 -3.86 3.81
N SER A 3 10.25 -3.66 2.50
CA SER A 3 10.20 -2.31 1.94
C SER A 3 8.91 -1.60 2.35
N ALA A 4 8.93 -0.27 2.42
CA ALA A 4 7.73 0.52 2.70
C ALA A 4 6.60 0.18 1.72
N GLN A 5 6.92 -0.02 0.45
CA GLN A 5 5.97 -0.41 -0.60
C GLN A 5 5.28 -1.75 -0.30
N ALA A 6 6.01 -2.76 0.19
CA ALA A 6 5.44 -4.06 0.52
C ALA A 6 4.51 -3.98 1.74
N LEU A 7 4.92 -3.24 2.77
CA LEU A 7 4.12 -3.03 3.98
C LEU A 7 2.84 -2.25 3.68
N ILE A 8 2.94 -1.14 2.95
CA ILE A 8 1.79 -0.33 2.51
C ILE A 8 0.80 -1.19 1.71
N GLY A 9 1.30 -1.99 0.75
CA GLY A 9 0.45 -2.90 -0.02
C GLY A 9 -0.30 -3.91 0.86
N MET A 10 0.40 -4.52 1.81
CA MET A 10 -0.22 -5.46 2.77
C MET A 10 -1.25 -4.77 3.66
N ASN A 11 -0.97 -3.56 4.12
CA ASN A 11 -1.87 -2.78 4.96
C ASN A 11 -3.15 -2.37 4.22
N ILE A 12 -3.04 -1.96 2.95
CA ILE A 12 -4.20 -1.72 2.07
C ILE A 12 -5.07 -2.97 1.97
N LYS A 13 -4.46 -4.15 1.78
CA LYS A 13 -5.17 -5.42 1.75
C LYS A 13 -5.92 -5.69 3.06
N VAL A 14 -5.28 -5.47 4.21
CA VAL A 14 -5.89 -5.66 5.53
C VAL A 14 -7.08 -4.72 5.71
N ALA A 15 -6.91 -3.42 5.43
CA ALA A 15 -7.97 -2.43 5.52
C ALA A 15 -9.17 -2.77 4.60
N ARG A 16 -8.90 -3.21 3.37
CA ARG A 16 -9.94 -3.69 2.45
C ARG A 16 -10.70 -4.91 2.99
N ILE A 17 -9.99 -5.89 3.53
CA ILE A 17 -10.62 -7.11 4.09
C ILE A 17 -11.47 -6.78 5.33
N ARG A 18 -11.06 -5.80 6.15
CA ARG A 18 -11.87 -5.30 7.28
C ARG A 18 -13.19 -4.68 6.85
N LYS A 19 -13.28 -4.19 5.61
CA LYS A 19 -14.52 -3.73 4.96
C LYS A 19 -15.31 -4.86 4.30
N SER A 20 -14.83 -6.11 4.37
CA SER A 20 -15.37 -7.27 3.66
C SER A 20 -15.42 -7.10 2.14
N TRP A 21 -14.51 -6.28 1.59
CA TRP A 21 -14.44 -6.02 0.16
C TRP A 21 -13.46 -6.97 -0.53
N THR A 22 -13.79 -7.37 -1.75
CA THR A 22 -12.88 -8.06 -2.68
C THR A 22 -11.95 -7.04 -3.36
N GLN A 23 -10.88 -7.51 -4.01
CA GLN A 23 -10.04 -6.64 -4.84
C GLN A 23 -10.84 -5.96 -5.96
N ALA A 24 -11.89 -6.61 -6.48
CA ALA A 24 -12.74 -6.05 -7.52
C ALA A 24 -13.61 -4.89 -6.97
N ASP A 25 -14.06 -4.98 -5.71
CA ASP A 25 -14.84 -3.91 -5.08
C ASP A 25 -14.00 -2.64 -4.92
N LEU A 26 -12.77 -2.77 -4.41
CA LEU A 26 -11.86 -1.61 -4.29
C LEU A 26 -11.47 -1.05 -5.67
N ALA A 27 -11.24 -1.93 -6.65
CA ALA A 27 -10.93 -1.53 -8.02
C ALA A 27 -12.09 -0.74 -8.65
N SER A 28 -13.33 -1.20 -8.45
CA SER A 28 -14.54 -0.52 -8.91
C SER A 28 -14.67 0.88 -8.31
N LYS A 29 -14.37 1.06 -7.02
CA LYS A 29 -14.41 2.37 -6.35
C LYS A 29 -13.34 3.34 -6.82
N LEU A 30 -12.21 2.82 -7.32
CA LEU A 30 -11.09 3.60 -7.85
C LEU A 30 -11.12 3.79 -9.37
N GLU A 31 -12.12 3.20 -10.05
CA GLU A 31 -12.24 3.19 -11.50
C GLU A 31 -10.99 2.61 -12.21
N VAL A 32 -10.50 1.48 -11.67
CA VAL A 32 -9.31 0.78 -12.19
C VAL A 32 -9.57 -0.72 -12.34
N GLU A 33 -8.63 -1.40 -12.99
CA GLU A 33 -8.65 -2.85 -13.12
C GLU A 33 -8.33 -3.56 -11.79
N GLN A 34 -8.98 -4.70 -11.52
CA GLN A 34 -8.68 -5.54 -10.34
C GLN A 34 -7.20 -5.92 -10.26
N SER A 35 -6.56 -6.15 -11.42
CA SER A 35 -5.14 -6.49 -11.52
C SER A 35 -4.23 -5.40 -10.98
N TYR A 36 -4.64 -4.12 -11.07
CA TYR A 36 -3.93 -3.00 -10.48
C TYR A 36 -3.92 -3.11 -8.95
N ILE A 37 -5.09 -3.32 -8.33
CA ILE A 37 -5.20 -3.54 -6.87
C ILE A 37 -4.37 -4.76 -6.43
N SER A 38 -4.42 -5.85 -7.19
CA SER A 38 -3.59 -7.03 -6.90
C SER A 38 -2.09 -6.71 -6.87
N ARG A 39 -1.62 -5.86 -7.77
CA ARG A 39 -0.21 -5.44 -7.85
C ARG A 39 0.16 -4.48 -6.73
N ILE A 40 -0.74 -3.57 -6.34
CA ILE A 40 -0.57 -2.71 -5.15
C ILE A 40 -0.41 -3.57 -3.91
N GLU A 41 -1.35 -4.49 -3.67
CA GLU A 41 -1.37 -5.28 -2.42
C GLU A 41 -0.20 -6.25 -2.28
N LYS A 42 0.38 -6.67 -3.40
CA LYS A 42 1.61 -7.48 -3.42
C LYS A 42 2.87 -6.62 -3.31
N GLY A 43 2.75 -5.29 -3.31
CA GLY A 43 3.87 -4.37 -3.28
C GLY A 43 4.80 -4.51 -4.49
N VAL A 44 4.28 -4.89 -5.67
CA VAL A 44 5.10 -5.08 -6.89
C VAL A 44 5.13 -3.85 -7.80
N ILE A 45 4.30 -2.84 -7.52
CA ILE A 45 4.33 -1.54 -8.20
C ILE A 45 4.43 -0.41 -7.18
N ALA A 46 5.12 0.65 -7.59
CA ALA A 46 5.05 1.92 -6.88
C ALA A 46 3.67 2.56 -7.13
N VAL A 47 3.16 3.23 -6.11
CA VAL A 47 1.90 3.98 -6.14
C VAL A 47 2.19 5.38 -5.63
N SER A 48 1.60 6.40 -6.26
CA SER A 48 1.77 7.78 -5.81
C SER A 48 1.11 8.00 -4.45
N CYS A 49 1.59 8.98 -3.69
CA CYS A 49 0.96 9.38 -2.43
C CYS A 49 -0.51 9.75 -2.64
N ASP A 50 -0.84 10.53 -3.68
CA ASP A 50 -2.22 10.93 -3.98
C ASP A 50 -3.14 9.72 -4.13
N ARG A 51 -2.69 8.68 -4.84
CA ARG A 51 -3.48 7.46 -5.03
C ARG A 51 -3.62 6.65 -3.74
N ILE A 52 -2.61 6.65 -2.87
CA ILE A 52 -2.71 6.03 -1.54
C ILE A 52 -3.72 6.79 -0.67
N TYR A 53 -3.71 8.12 -0.70
CA TYR A 53 -4.70 8.92 0.03
C TYR A 53 -6.11 8.70 -0.51
N GLU A 54 -6.32 8.59 -1.82
CA GLU A 54 -7.61 8.21 -2.38
C GLU A 54 -8.11 6.86 -1.84
N ILE A 55 -7.21 5.86 -1.77
CA ILE A 55 -7.49 4.55 -1.15
C ILE A 55 -7.88 4.70 0.32
N ILE A 56 -7.18 5.53 1.09
CA ILE A 56 -7.48 5.81 2.51
C ILE A 56 -8.90 6.38 2.65
N HIS A 57 -9.28 7.36 1.82
CA HIS A 57 -10.61 7.94 1.84
C HIS A 57 -11.70 6.93 1.48
N ILE A 58 -11.48 6.14 0.42
CA ILE A 58 -12.42 5.10 -0.04
C ILE A 58 -12.60 4.01 1.02
N LEU A 59 -11.51 3.57 1.64
CA LEU A 59 -11.54 2.58 2.70
C LEU A 59 -12.06 3.18 4.02
N GLY A 60 -12.05 4.50 4.18
CA GLY A 60 -12.46 5.20 5.40
C GLY A 60 -11.67 4.71 6.61
N CYS A 61 -10.35 4.64 6.46
CA CYS A 61 -9.40 4.26 7.51
C CYS A 61 -8.44 5.43 7.81
N GLU A 62 -7.61 5.29 8.83
CA GLU A 62 -6.59 6.29 9.14
C GLU A 62 -5.33 6.05 8.32
N HIS A 63 -4.51 7.09 8.13
CA HIS A 63 -3.22 6.96 7.45
C HIS A 63 -2.27 5.99 8.20
N THR A 64 -2.38 5.93 9.53
CA THR A 64 -1.63 4.98 10.37
C THR A 64 -2.05 3.52 10.16
N ASP A 65 -3.24 3.26 9.61
CA ASP A 65 -3.61 1.90 9.19
C ASP A 65 -2.86 1.46 7.92
N ILE A 66 -2.29 2.41 7.14
CA ILE A 66 -1.67 2.17 5.84
C ILE A 66 -0.15 2.32 5.89
N PHE A 67 0.35 3.41 6.46
CA PHE A 67 1.77 3.71 6.50
C PHE A 67 2.44 3.07 7.73
N PRO A 68 3.48 2.24 7.54
CA PRO A 68 4.20 1.61 8.64
C PRO A 68 5.08 2.63 9.38
N ASP A 69 5.47 2.28 10.60
CA ASP A 69 6.47 3.04 11.34
C ASP A 69 7.83 2.94 10.66
N ALA A 70 8.63 4.02 10.76
CA ALA A 70 9.96 4.06 10.15
C ALA A 70 10.92 2.97 10.66
N ALA A 71 10.64 2.38 11.83
CA ALA A 71 11.38 1.28 12.41
C ALA A 71 11.08 -0.08 11.75
N GLU A 72 9.93 -0.23 11.09
CA GLU A 72 9.49 -1.48 10.46
C GLU A 72 10.00 -1.63 9.02
N VAL A 73 10.38 -0.49 8.42
CA VAL A 73 10.80 -0.38 7.03
C VAL A 73 12.28 -0.71 6.87
N GLU A 74 12.59 -1.61 5.94
CA GLU A 74 13.95 -1.89 5.52
C GLU A 74 14.56 -0.65 4.84
N ARG A 75 15.62 -0.10 5.42
CA ARG A 75 16.42 0.94 4.77
C ARG A 75 17.40 0.30 3.80
N LYS A 76 17.19 0.53 2.50
CA LYS A 76 18.26 0.38 1.53
C LYS A 76 19.22 1.55 1.71
N LEU A 77 20.22 1.39 2.56
CA LEU A 77 21.39 2.27 2.52
C LEU A 77 22.00 2.16 1.11
N ALA A 78 22.26 3.29 0.47
CA ALA A 78 22.97 3.30 -0.80
C ALA A 78 24.26 2.50 -0.63
N LYS A 79 24.43 1.41 -1.40
CA LYS A 79 25.71 0.71 -1.45
C LYS A 79 26.74 1.67 -2.05
N GLY A 80 27.64 2.16 -1.20
CA GLY A 80 28.89 2.82 -1.60
C GLY A 80 28.89 4.33 -1.47
N ILE A 81 29.13 4.83 -0.26
CA ILE A 81 30.10 5.91 0.03
C ILE A 81 30.65 5.63 1.43
N ILE A 82 31.63 4.75 1.53
CA ILE A 82 32.65 4.83 2.57
C ILE A 82 33.96 4.62 1.81
N ASP A 83 34.83 5.60 1.91
CA ASP A 83 36.18 5.64 1.32
C ASP A 83 37.02 4.40 1.65
#